data_AF-A0A2N5Y0C6-F1
#
_entry.id   AF-A0A2N5Y0C6-F1
#
_cell.length_a   1.000
_cell.length_b   1.000
_cell.length_c   1.000
_cell.angle_alpha   90.00
_cell.angle_beta   90.00
_cell.angle_gamma   90.00
#
_symmetry.space_group_name_H-M   'P 1'
#
loop_
_entity.id
_entity.type
_entity.pdbx_description
1 polymer ?
#
loop_
_entity_poly.entity_id
_entity_poly.type
_entity_poly.pdbx_seq_one_letter_code
_entity_poly.pdbx_strand_id
1 'polypeptide(L)'
;MGDLMALLDERWQTLFQRLATGEDAPPTLRLRTEGLMEAALVLELATEEALTARMGEHYQAAFGCSLEQHFDADWQLFFRFPQIPAMAHRAPVYPTAPDDL
;
A
#
# COMPACT_ATOMS: atom_id res chain seq x y z
N MET A 1 -18.43 -14.50 -4.74
CA MET A 1 -17.52 -13.80 -5.67
C MET A 1 -17.28 -12.35 -5.28
N GLY A 2 -18.31 -11.54 -4.99
CA GLY A 2 -18.14 -10.14 -4.54
C GLY A 2 -17.50 -9.94 -3.16
N ASP A 3 -17.46 -11.00 -2.35
CA ASP A 3 -16.98 -10.96 -0.96
C ASP A 3 -15.46 -10.75 -0.86
N LEU A 4 -14.66 -11.40 -1.73
CA LEU A 4 -13.19 -11.26 -1.70
C LEU A 4 -12.73 -9.87 -2.15
N MET A 5 -13.31 -9.34 -3.23
CA MET A 5 -12.95 -8.00 -3.71
C MET A 5 -13.36 -6.92 -2.72
N ALA A 6 -14.54 -7.05 -2.09
CA ALA A 6 -14.97 -6.13 -1.03
C ALA A 6 -14.05 -6.22 0.20
N LEU A 7 -13.62 -7.42 0.59
CA LEU A 7 -12.66 -7.61 1.68
C LEU A 7 -11.30 -6.98 1.36
N LEU A 8 -10.84 -7.05 0.10
CA LEU A 8 -9.61 -6.39 -0.34
C LEU A 8 -9.74 -4.86 -0.22
N ASP A 9 -10.87 -4.29 -0.65
CA ASP A 9 -11.14 -2.85 -0.51
C ASP A 9 -11.07 -2.40 0.94
N GLU A 10 -11.78 -3.09 1.84
CA GLU A 10 -11.80 -2.77 3.27
C GLU A 10 -10.38 -2.84 3.87
N ARG A 11 -9.59 -3.84 3.46
CA ARG A 11 -8.24 -4.02 3.98
C ARG A 11 -7.25 -3.02 3.45
N TRP A 12 -7.30 -2.67 2.15
CA TRP A 12 -6.45 -1.60 1.61
C TRP A 12 -6.78 -0.26 2.25
N GLN A 13 -8.07 0.05 2.39
CA GLN A 13 -8.52 1.25 3.10
C GLN A 13 -7.96 1.26 4.53
N THR A 14 -8.14 0.18 5.29
CA THR A 14 -7.62 0.08 6.67
C THR A 14 -6.10 0.24 6.72
N LEU A 15 -5.38 -0.45 5.84
CA LEU A 15 -3.91 -0.44 5.81
C LEU A 15 -3.37 0.95 5.50
N PHE A 16 -3.87 1.59 4.43
CA PHE A 16 -3.35 2.90 4.00
C PHE A 16 -3.79 4.03 4.92
N GLN A 17 -4.98 3.95 5.52
CA GLN A 17 -5.39 4.93 6.54
C GLN A 17 -4.46 4.93 7.75
N ARG A 18 -4.07 3.73 8.25
CA ARG A 18 -3.09 3.62 9.35
C ARG A 18 -1.76 4.26 8.99
N LEU A 19 -1.23 3.93 7.81
CA LEU A 19 0.06 4.46 7.36
C LEU A 19 0.02 5.99 7.15
N ALA A 20 -1.09 6.50 6.60
CA ALA A 20 -1.30 7.93 6.38
C ALA A 20 -1.39 8.71 7.71
N THR A 21 -1.92 8.10 8.77
CA THR A 21 -1.92 8.70 10.13
C THR A 21 -0.61 8.53 10.89
N GLY A 22 0.42 7.94 10.27
CA GLY A 22 1.72 7.68 10.89
C GLY A 22 1.73 6.48 11.84
N GLU A 23 0.67 5.67 11.83
CA GLU A 23 0.67 4.37 12.52
C GLU A 23 1.40 3.32 11.70
N ASP A 24 1.88 2.28 12.38
CA ASP A 24 2.43 1.12 11.70
C ASP A 24 1.31 0.26 11.06
N ALA A 25 1.64 -0.38 9.94
CA ALA A 25 0.80 -1.40 9.31
C ALA A 25 1.24 -2.78 9.86
N PRO A 26 0.42 -3.45 10.69
CA PRO A 26 0.80 -4.71 11.27
C PRO A 26 1.18 -5.72 10.19
N PRO A 27 2.30 -6.48 10.33
CA PRO A 27 2.73 -7.44 9.32
C PRO A 27 1.62 -8.43 8.94
N THR A 28 0.81 -8.84 9.91
CA THR A 28 -0.33 -9.73 9.68
C THR A 28 -1.40 -9.11 8.79
N LEU A 29 -1.66 -7.80 8.90
CA LEU A 29 -2.61 -7.12 8.02
C LEU A 29 -2.05 -7.09 6.60
N ARG A 30 -0.80 -6.61 6.42
CA ARG A 30 -0.16 -6.51 5.11
C ARG A 30 -0.06 -7.87 4.40
N LEU A 31 0.61 -8.84 5.02
CA LEU A 31 0.88 -10.15 4.39
C LEU A 31 -0.42 -10.90 4.06
N ARG A 32 -1.46 -10.76 4.90
CA ARG A 32 -2.76 -11.38 4.58
C ARG A 32 -3.46 -10.67 3.42
N THR A 33 -3.32 -9.35 3.29
CA THR A 33 -3.88 -8.63 2.14
C THR A 33 -3.14 -9.02 0.85
N GLU A 34 -1.81 -9.10 0.88
CA GLU A 34 -0.99 -9.58 -0.26
C GLU A 34 -1.41 -11.00 -0.69
N GLY A 35 -1.61 -11.93 0.26
CA GLY A 35 -2.11 -13.27 -0.06
C GLY A 35 -3.54 -13.29 -0.62
N LEU A 36 -4.41 -12.35 -0.23
CA LEU A 36 -5.74 -12.21 -0.83
C LEU A 36 -5.67 -11.64 -2.26
N MET A 37 -4.70 -10.78 -2.56
CA MET A 37 -4.44 -10.30 -3.92
C MET A 37 -4.03 -11.47 -4.82
N GLU A 38 -3.10 -12.32 -4.37
CA GLU A 38 -2.73 -13.53 -5.09
C GLU A 38 -3.93 -14.48 -5.26
N ALA A 39 -4.76 -14.66 -4.23
CA ALA A 39 -5.95 -15.49 -4.33
C ALA A 39 -6.95 -14.96 -5.37
N ALA A 40 -7.15 -13.64 -5.43
CA ALA A 40 -8.02 -13.02 -6.43
C ALA A 40 -7.50 -13.22 -7.86
N LEU A 41 -6.17 -13.18 -8.05
CA LEU A 41 -5.53 -13.50 -9.33
C LEU A 41 -5.70 -14.98 -9.70
N VAL A 42 -5.41 -15.91 -8.78
CA VAL A 42 -5.50 -17.37 -9.00
C VAL A 42 -6.95 -17.80 -9.29
N LEU A 43 -7.93 -17.14 -8.70
CA LEU A 43 -9.35 -17.38 -8.93
C LEU A 43 -9.90 -16.64 -10.16
N GLU A 44 -9.03 -15.99 -10.95
CA GLU A 44 -9.39 -15.23 -12.17
C GLU A 44 -10.45 -14.15 -11.93
N LEU A 45 -10.48 -13.56 -10.72
CA LEU A 45 -11.44 -12.50 -10.36
C LEU A 45 -10.99 -11.12 -10.85
N ALA A 46 -9.68 -10.94 -11.00
CA ALA A 46 -9.05 -9.72 -11.49
C ALA A 46 -7.65 -10.05 -12.02
N THR A 47 -7.12 -9.19 -12.89
CA THR A 47 -5.72 -9.26 -13.32
C THR A 47 -4.81 -8.58 -12.30
N GLU A 48 -3.50 -8.84 -12.39
CA GLU A 48 -2.48 -8.15 -11.61
C GLU A 48 -2.57 -6.63 -11.78
N GLU A 49 -2.73 -6.16 -13.02
CA GLU A 49 -2.83 -4.73 -13.33
C GLU A 49 -4.09 -4.13 -12.70
N ALA A 50 -5.21 -4.83 -12.77
CA ALA A 50 -6.47 -4.36 -12.20
C ALA A 50 -6.42 -4.27 -10.67
N LEU A 51 -5.80 -5.26 -10.00
CA LEU A 51 -5.60 -5.24 -8.55
C LEU A 51 -4.63 -4.12 -8.14
N THR A 52 -3.56 -3.93 -8.91
CA THR A 52 -2.56 -2.89 -8.65
C THR A 52 -3.15 -1.49 -8.82
N ALA A 53 -3.94 -1.26 -9.88
CA ALA A 53 -4.63 0.02 -10.09
C ALA A 53 -5.62 0.30 -8.95
N ARG A 54 -6.45 -0.68 -8.58
CA ARG A 54 -7.44 -0.56 -7.50
C ARG A 54 -6.79 -0.30 -6.14
N MET A 55 -5.68 -0.99 -5.83
CA MET A 55 -4.86 -0.68 -4.65
C MET A 55 -4.36 0.76 -4.69
N GLY A 56 -3.90 1.23 -5.85
CA GLY A 56 -3.44 2.60 -6.08
C GLY A 56 -4.53 3.65 -5.82
N GLU A 57 -5.79 3.36 -6.17
CA GLU A 57 -6.94 4.24 -5.87
C GLU A 57 -7.13 4.40 -4.35
N HIS A 58 -7.06 3.30 -3.58
CA HIS A 58 -7.15 3.35 -2.12
C HIS A 58 -5.94 4.06 -1.48
N TYR A 59 -4.75 3.87 -2.05
CA TYR A 59 -3.56 4.61 -1.62
C TYR A 59 -3.75 6.11 -1.81
N GLN A 60 -4.19 6.52 -3.01
CA GLN A 60 -4.42 7.93 -3.33
C GLN A 60 -5.51 8.55 -2.45
N ALA A 61 -6.57 7.79 -2.12
CA ALA A 61 -7.60 8.25 -1.21
C ALA A 61 -7.07 8.50 0.21
N ALA A 62 -6.09 7.72 0.68
CA ALA A 62 -5.52 7.88 2.02
C ALA A 62 -4.41 8.95 2.09
N PHE A 63 -3.53 9.01 1.09
CA PHE A 63 -2.34 9.87 1.09
C PHE A 63 -2.52 11.18 0.31
N GLY A 64 -3.56 11.30 -0.51
CA GLY A 64 -3.81 12.47 -1.37
C GLY A 64 -2.90 12.55 -2.61
N CYS A 65 -2.03 11.57 -2.83
CA CYS A 65 -1.17 11.46 -4.01
C CYS A 65 -1.11 10.01 -4.50
N SER A 66 -0.80 9.81 -5.78
CA SER A 66 -0.63 8.46 -6.34
C SER A 66 0.68 7.80 -5.89
N LEU A 67 0.76 6.48 -6.05
CA LEU A 67 1.99 5.72 -5.80
C LEU A 67 3.17 6.24 -6.65
N GLU A 68 2.93 6.55 -7.93
CA GLU A 68 3.93 7.12 -8.83
C GLU A 68 4.42 8.49 -8.37
N GLN A 69 3.53 9.32 -7.78
CA GLN A 69 3.93 10.61 -7.23
C GLN A 69 4.76 10.47 -5.94
N HIS A 70 4.55 9.38 -5.18
CA HIS A 70 5.22 9.14 -3.92
C HIS A 70 6.56 8.40 -4.08
N PHE A 71 6.65 7.46 -5.03
CA PHE A 71 7.76 6.53 -5.20
C PHE A 71 8.38 6.53 -6.60
N ASP A 72 8.06 7.55 -7.42
CA ASP A 72 8.40 7.67 -8.83
C ASP A 72 7.74 6.62 -9.75
N ALA A 73 7.86 6.80 -11.06
CA ALA A 73 7.22 5.94 -12.05
C ALA A 73 7.68 4.47 -11.98
N ASP A 74 8.91 4.24 -11.52
CA ASP A 74 9.53 2.92 -11.45
C ASP A 74 9.24 2.17 -10.13
N TRP A 75 8.28 2.63 -9.33
CA TRP A 75 8.01 2.08 -8.00
C TRP A 75 7.73 0.57 -8.00
N GLN A 76 7.15 0.03 -9.06
CA GLN A 76 6.86 -1.41 -9.21
C GLN A 76 8.13 -2.27 -9.35
N LEU A 77 9.29 -1.67 -9.66
CA LEU A 77 10.56 -2.39 -9.61
C LEU A 77 10.91 -2.83 -8.19
N PHE A 78 10.48 -2.06 -7.19
CA PHE A 78 10.75 -2.29 -5.77
C PHE A 78 9.61 -3.02 -5.06
N PHE A 79 8.37 -2.79 -5.49
CA PHE A 79 7.16 -3.42 -4.94
C PHE A 79 6.42 -4.15 -6.05
N ARG A 80 6.93 -5.32 -6.43
CA ARG A 80 6.29 -6.18 -7.44
C ARG A 80 5.06 -6.84 -6.85
N PHE A 81 4.02 -7.00 -7.66
CA PHE A 81 2.83 -7.74 -7.23
C PHE A 81 3.22 -9.10 -6.59
N PRO A 82 2.59 -9.47 -5.46
CA PRO A 82 1.48 -8.79 -4.76
C PRO A 82 1.91 -7.76 -3.70
N GLN A 83 3.19 -7.37 -3.63
CA GLN A 83 3.72 -6.60 -2.51
C GLN A 83 3.08 -5.23 -2.39
N ILE A 84 2.66 -4.89 -1.16
CA ILE A 84 2.07 -3.59 -0.85
C ILE A 84 3.17 -2.65 -0.33
N PRO A 85 3.34 -1.44 -0.91
CA PRO A 85 4.26 -0.43 -0.41
C PRO A 85 3.75 0.14 0.92
N ALA A 86 4.02 -0.57 2.01
CA ALA A 86 3.53 -0.26 3.35
C ALA A 86 4.55 0.58 4.14
N MET A 87 4.93 1.74 3.60
CA MET A 87 5.79 2.70 4.32
C MET A 87 4.92 3.77 4.99
N ALA A 88 5.07 3.92 6.31
CA ALA A 88 4.37 4.96 7.05
C ALA A 88 4.95 6.35 6.70
N HIS A 89 4.14 7.40 6.87
CA HIS A 89 4.67 8.76 6.80
C HIS A 89 5.88 8.91 7.73
N ARG A 90 6.98 9.42 7.19
CA ARG A 90 8.20 9.62 7.96
C ARG A 90 7.92 10.58 9.10
N ALA A 91 8.14 10.13 10.34
CA ALA A 91 8.06 11.01 11.50
C ALA A 91 9.05 12.19 11.34
N PRO A 92 8.66 13.42 11.73
CA PRO A 92 9.56 14.56 11.69
C PRO A 92 10.77 14.30 12.58
N VAL A 93 11.95 14.24 11.97
CA VAL A 93 13.23 14.16 12.68
C VAL A 93 13.74 15.58 12.91
N TYR A 94 13.86 15.98 14.16
CA TYR A 94 14.51 17.23 14.54
C TYR A 94 16.01 16.96 14.76
N PRO A 95 16.91 17.58 13.96
CA PRO A 95 18.35 17.41 14.16
C PRO A 95 18.73 17.98 15.53
N THR A 96 19.41 17.16 16.33
CA THR A 96 19.88 17.51 17.69
C THR A 96 21.38 17.84 17.74
N ALA A 97 22.08 17.77 16.60
CA ALA A 97 23.47 18.17 16.46
C ALA A 97 23.59 19.26 15.37
N PRO A 98 24.42 20.30 15.58
CA PRO A 98 24.75 21.25 14.53
C PRO A 98 25.58 20.57 13.43
N ASP A 99 25.23 20.85 12.17
CA ASP A 99 26.02 20.48 10.98
C ASP A 99 27.27 21.38 10.91
N ASP A 100 28.25 21.13 11.79
CA ASP A 100 29.59 21.68 11.65
C ASP A 100 30.54 20.55 11.21
N LEU A 101 30.74 20.43 9.88
CA LEU A 101 31.85 19.72 9.25
C LEU A 101 32.74 20.70 8.49
#